data_AF-A0A2N3KYG4-F1
#
_entry.id   AF-A0A2N3KYG4-F1
#
_cell.length_a   1.000
_cell.length_b   1.000
_cell.length_c   1.000
_cell.angle_alpha   90.00
_cell.angle_beta   90.00
_cell.angle_gamma   90.00
#
_symmetry.space_group_name_H-M   'P 1'
#
loop_
_entity.id
_entity.type
_entity.pdbx_description
1 polymer ?
#
loop_
_entity_poly.entity_id
_entity_poly.type
_entity_poly.pdbx_seq_one_letter_code
_entity_poly.pdbx_strand_id
1 'polypeptide(L)'
;MSLSAQLLAKHFPVEVILPLAQKYDFDPNNRAIRHLLGRATSELVRHAAKTDSVEQRREDKRELEKALRHLERLERSLKAADVWHGFVPVQDLPLLLRLPRIPTEPPQHLEHLKTERDFLDTGITAFRKWLLIKLSQVTAEPGRPRNTGLQRFTEYMEMIWADELGRPFTVDYHKGKGTTPAFDFVRDMISPVAPPTDSEIVSAMRFVIGELGTHKK
;
A
#
# COMPACT_ATOMS: atom_id res chain seq x y z
N MET A 1 -1.39 -22.44 16.66
CA MET A 1 -1.20 -22.65 15.21
C MET A 1 -0.46 -21.44 14.63
N SER A 2 0.50 -21.64 13.73
CA SER A 2 1.21 -20.52 13.07
C SER A 2 0.31 -19.79 12.07
N LEU A 3 0.55 -18.49 11.82
CA LEU A 3 -0.19 -17.68 10.84
C LEU A 3 -0.24 -18.35 9.46
N SER A 4 0.88 -18.94 9.03
CA SER A 4 0.97 -19.67 7.75
C SER A 4 0.09 -20.91 7.71
N ALA A 5 -0.08 -21.63 8.82
CA ALA A 5 -0.97 -22.79 8.88
C ALA A 5 -2.45 -22.39 8.84
N GLN A 6 -2.82 -21.26 9.45
CA GLN A 6 -4.18 -20.71 9.41
C GLN A 6 -4.53 -20.20 8.01
N LEU A 7 -3.61 -19.47 7.36
CA LEU A 7 -3.81 -18.96 6.01
C LEU A 7 -3.86 -20.08 4.98
N LEU A 8 -3.02 -21.10 5.11
CA LEU A 8 -3.08 -22.30 4.28
C LEU A 8 -4.44 -22.99 4.41
N ALA A 9 -4.91 -23.22 5.64
CA ALA A 9 -6.22 -23.84 5.86
C ALA A 9 -7.38 -22.99 5.31
N LYS A 10 -7.23 -21.66 5.33
CA LYS A 10 -8.24 -20.72 4.82
C LYS A 10 -8.30 -20.66 3.30
N HIS A 11 -7.15 -20.60 2.63
CA HIS A 11 -7.07 -20.35 1.18
C HIS A 11 -6.82 -21.60 0.33
N PHE A 12 -6.25 -22.64 0.94
CA PHE A 12 -6.04 -23.95 0.31
C PHE A 12 -6.63 -25.05 1.19
N PRO A 13 -7.96 -25.04 1.42
CA PRO A 13 -8.62 -26.18 2.02
C PRO A 13 -8.54 -27.38 1.06
N VAL A 14 -8.86 -28.59 1.56
CA VAL A 14 -8.65 -29.84 0.82
C VAL A 14 -9.40 -29.84 -0.51
N GLU A 15 -10.58 -29.21 -0.56
CA GLU A 15 -11.45 -29.08 -1.71
C GLU A 15 -10.84 -28.22 -2.83
N VAL A 16 -9.97 -27.27 -2.48
CA VAL A 16 -9.26 -26.40 -3.43
C VAL A 16 -7.95 -27.03 -3.88
N ILE A 17 -7.22 -27.68 -2.96
CA ILE A 17 -5.91 -28.24 -3.28
C ILE A 17 -6.02 -29.53 -4.09
N LEU A 18 -7.07 -30.34 -3.89
CA LEU A 18 -7.24 -31.62 -4.57
C LEU A 18 -7.35 -31.49 -6.11
N PRO A 19 -8.20 -30.59 -6.66
CA PRO A 19 -8.24 -30.37 -8.11
C PRO A 19 -6.90 -29.89 -8.67
N LEU A 20 -6.18 -29.03 -7.94
CA LEU A 20 -4.87 -28.53 -8.36
C LEU A 20 -3.81 -29.65 -8.33
N ALA A 21 -3.82 -30.46 -7.28
CA ALA A 21 -2.96 -31.63 -7.14
C ALA A 21 -3.16 -32.62 -8.29
N GLN A 22 -4.41 -32.90 -8.66
CA GLN A 22 -4.73 -33.75 -9.81
C GLN A 22 -4.27 -33.11 -11.14
N LYS A 23 -4.52 -31.81 -11.31
CA LYS A 23 -4.17 -31.09 -12.54
C LYS A 23 -2.66 -31.05 -12.79
N TYR A 24 -1.88 -30.85 -11.73
CA TYR A 24 -0.43 -30.63 -11.82
C TYR A 24 0.41 -31.85 -11.43
N ASP A 25 -0.23 -32.93 -10.98
CA ASP A 25 0.40 -34.19 -10.57
C ASP A 25 1.35 -34.01 -9.38
N PHE A 26 0.82 -33.53 -8.24
CA PHE A 26 1.54 -33.44 -6.98
C PHE A 26 0.74 -34.02 -5.82
N ASP A 27 1.43 -34.50 -4.77
CA ASP A 27 0.77 -34.99 -3.55
C ASP A 27 0.26 -33.81 -2.69
N PRO A 28 -1.06 -33.65 -2.48
CA PRO A 28 -1.64 -32.57 -1.66
C PRO A 28 -1.27 -32.65 -0.17
N ASN A 29 -0.74 -33.80 0.27
CA ASN A 29 -0.27 -34.03 1.63
C ASN A 29 1.26 -33.89 1.76
N ASN A 30 1.99 -33.63 0.67
CA ASN A 30 3.43 -33.38 0.73
C ASN A 30 3.70 -32.18 1.66
N ARG A 31 4.43 -32.45 2.74
CA ARG A 31 4.73 -31.47 3.79
C ARG A 31 5.52 -30.27 3.26
N ALA A 32 6.44 -30.48 2.31
CA ALA A 32 7.24 -29.43 1.71
C ALA A 32 6.36 -28.47 0.88
N ILE A 33 5.53 -29.02 -0.01
CA ILE A 33 4.57 -28.25 -0.82
C ILE A 33 3.61 -27.45 0.06
N ARG A 34 3.02 -28.08 1.08
CA ARG A 34 2.11 -27.39 2.02
C ARG A 34 2.82 -26.28 2.80
N HIS A 35 4.07 -26.50 3.19
CA HIS A 35 4.88 -25.49 3.86
C HIS A 35 5.16 -24.29 2.96
N LEU A 36 5.57 -24.54 1.71
CA LEU A 36 5.84 -23.50 0.71
C LEU A 36 4.58 -22.70 0.37
N LEU A 37 3.44 -23.37 0.18
CA LEU A 37 2.15 -22.72 -0.02
C LEU A 37 1.78 -21.81 1.15
N GLY A 38 1.92 -22.30 2.40
CA GLY A 38 1.63 -21.50 3.58
C GLY A 38 2.52 -20.26 3.71
N ARG A 39 3.79 -20.35 3.32
CA ARG A 39 4.71 -19.20 3.26
C ARG A 39 4.31 -18.23 2.15
N ALA A 40 4.00 -18.74 0.96
CA ALA A 40 3.58 -17.94 -0.18
C ALA A 40 2.32 -17.12 0.14
N THR A 41 1.30 -17.74 0.74
CA THR A 41 0.09 -17.03 1.18
C THR A 41 0.39 -15.99 2.26
N SER A 42 1.31 -16.30 3.19
CA SER A 42 1.69 -15.35 4.25
C SER A 42 2.32 -14.07 3.68
N GLU A 43 3.16 -14.19 2.65
CA GLU A 43 3.80 -13.04 2.01
C GLU A 43 2.81 -12.18 1.21
N LEU A 44 1.84 -12.79 0.53
CA LEU A 44 0.75 -12.04 -0.11
C LEU A 44 -0.07 -11.23 0.90
N VAL A 45 -0.47 -11.85 2.01
CA VAL A 45 -1.27 -11.18 3.05
C VAL A 45 -0.48 -10.07 3.74
N ARG A 46 0.80 -10.29 4.05
CA ARG A 46 1.68 -9.27 4.63
C ARG A 46 1.87 -8.08 3.69
N HIS A 47 2.03 -8.35 2.40
CA HIS A 47 2.21 -7.29 1.40
C HIS A 47 0.93 -6.50 1.16
N ALA A 48 -0.25 -7.15 1.15
CA ALA A 48 -1.53 -6.46 1.10
C ALA A 48 -1.68 -5.47 2.28
N ALA A 49 -1.45 -5.94 3.52
CA ALA A 49 -1.49 -5.08 4.70
C ALA A 49 -0.48 -3.92 4.65
N LYS A 50 0.72 -4.16 4.08
CA LYS A 50 1.72 -3.11 3.87
C LYS A 50 1.28 -2.12 2.79
N THR A 51 0.65 -2.58 1.71
CA THR A 51 0.14 -1.74 0.62
C THR A 51 -0.96 -0.82 1.13
N ASP A 52 -1.91 -1.34 1.89
CA ASP A 52 -2.97 -0.55 2.55
C ASP A 52 -2.36 0.56 3.43
N SER A 53 -1.31 0.25 4.19
CA SER A 53 -0.61 1.23 5.01
C SER A 53 0.12 2.31 4.20
N VAL A 54 0.60 1.98 2.99
CA VAL A 54 1.26 2.92 2.07
C VAL A 54 0.24 3.79 1.37
N GLU A 55 -0.91 3.24 0.97
CA GLU A 55 -2.02 3.99 0.39
C GLU A 55 -2.60 4.97 1.41
N GLN A 56 -2.82 4.53 2.66
CA GLN A 56 -3.24 5.41 3.75
C GLN A 56 -2.25 6.57 3.93
N ARG A 57 -0.94 6.29 3.97
CA ARG A 57 0.08 7.35 4.07
C ARG A 57 0.06 8.31 2.88
N ARG A 58 -0.27 7.84 1.67
CA ARG A 58 -0.41 8.70 0.48
C ARG A 58 -1.65 9.58 0.55
N GLU A 59 -2.75 9.04 1.04
CA GLU A 59 -3.98 9.80 1.28
C GLU A 59 -3.77 10.85 2.37
N ASP A 60 -3.18 10.46 3.50
CA ASP A 60 -2.80 11.36 4.59
C ASP A 60 -1.90 12.49 4.07
N LYS A 61 -0.90 12.17 3.23
CA LYS A 61 -0.05 13.18 2.58
C LYS A 61 -0.87 14.17 1.74
N ARG A 62 -1.79 13.68 0.90
CA ARG A 62 -2.62 14.53 0.02
C ARG A 62 -3.52 15.46 0.83
N GLU A 63 -4.12 14.95 1.90
CA GLU A 63 -4.97 15.75 2.79
C GLU A 63 -4.15 16.79 3.57
N LEU A 64 -2.96 16.44 4.05
CA LEU A 64 -2.03 17.39 4.69
C LEU A 64 -1.59 18.50 3.71
N GLU A 65 -1.25 18.16 2.47
CA GLU A 65 -0.92 19.14 1.42
C GLU A 65 -2.11 20.05 1.07
N LYS A 66 -3.32 19.50 1.04
CA LYS A 66 -4.55 20.26 0.80
C LYS A 66 -4.85 21.21 1.95
N ALA A 67 -4.70 20.77 3.19
CA ALA A 67 -4.84 21.60 4.37
C ALA A 67 -3.82 22.76 4.37
N LEU A 68 -2.57 22.48 3.99
CA LEU A 68 -1.53 23.52 3.86
C LEU A 68 -1.91 24.56 2.80
N ARG A 69 -2.37 24.13 1.62
CA ARG A 69 -2.84 25.04 0.55
C ARG A 69 -4.02 25.92 1.00
N HIS A 70 -4.96 25.36 1.75
CA HIS A 70 -6.09 26.13 2.30
C HIS A 70 -5.62 27.16 3.31
N LEU A 71 -4.68 26.80 4.18
CA LEU A 71 -4.10 27.71 5.17
C LEU A 71 -3.30 28.84 4.50
N GLU A 72 -2.52 28.54 3.46
CA GLU A 72 -1.79 29.55 2.68
C GLU A 72 -2.73 30.50 1.92
N ARG A 73 -3.90 30.01 1.49
CA ARG A 73 -4.93 30.84 0.89
C ARG A 73 -5.56 31.75 1.94
N LEU A 74 -5.85 31.23 3.13
CA LEU A 74 -6.38 32.01 4.24
C LEU A 74 -5.39 33.08 4.73
N GLU A 75 -4.10 32.76 4.86
CA GLU A 75 -3.03 33.73 5.12
C GLU A 75 -3.02 34.86 4.09
N ARG A 76 -3.17 34.52 2.80
CA ARG A 76 -3.25 35.51 1.71
C ARG A 76 -4.50 36.36 1.78
N SER A 77 -5.66 35.76 2.05
CA SER A 77 -6.92 36.48 2.20
C SER A 77 -6.90 37.44 3.40
N LEU A 78 -6.31 37.04 4.54
CA LEU A 78 -6.16 37.91 5.70
C LEU A 78 -5.19 39.07 5.42
N LYS A 79 -4.03 38.81 4.83
CA LYS A 79 -3.09 39.86 4.40
C LYS A 79 -3.70 40.81 3.36
N ALA A 80 -4.59 40.32 2.50
CA ALA A 80 -5.32 41.14 1.55
C ALA A 80 -6.47 41.93 2.20
N ALA A 81 -7.15 41.38 3.19
CA ALA A 81 -8.20 42.06 3.95
C ALA A 81 -7.67 43.26 4.74
N ASP A 82 -6.39 43.21 5.17
CA ASP A 82 -5.67 44.36 5.73
C ASP A 82 -5.45 45.51 4.75
N VAL A 83 -5.42 45.20 3.45
CA VAL A 83 -5.32 46.19 2.37
C VAL A 83 -6.70 46.72 1.97
N TRP A 84 -7.78 46.01 2.30
CA TRP A 84 -9.16 46.27 1.85
C TRP A 84 -10.18 46.55 2.99
N HIS A 85 -9.72 47.02 4.16
CA HIS A 85 -10.60 47.41 5.28
C HIS A 85 -11.58 46.32 5.77
N GLY A 86 -11.11 45.07 5.95
CA GLY A 86 -11.83 44.07 6.76
C GLY A 86 -12.84 43.17 6.02
N PHE A 87 -12.81 43.12 4.69
CA PHE A 87 -13.63 42.16 3.93
C PHE A 87 -12.91 40.82 3.76
N VAL A 88 -13.37 39.78 4.46
CA VAL A 88 -13.03 38.38 4.15
C VAL A 88 -13.99 37.89 3.05
N PRO A 89 -13.48 37.32 1.92
CA PRO A 89 -14.34 36.77 0.88
C PRO A 89 -15.29 35.70 1.43
N VAL A 90 -16.59 35.82 1.16
CA VAL A 90 -17.64 34.90 1.69
C VAL A 90 -17.37 33.43 1.37
N GLN A 91 -16.69 33.16 0.26
CA GLN A 91 -16.25 31.82 -0.14
C GLN A 91 -15.19 31.18 0.76
N ASP A 92 -14.50 31.97 1.60
CA ASP A 92 -13.49 31.50 2.54
C ASP A 92 -14.05 31.34 3.98
N LEU A 93 -15.27 31.84 4.28
CA LEU A 93 -15.95 31.69 5.59
C LEU A 93 -16.17 30.23 6.03
N PRO A 94 -16.54 29.27 5.14
CA PRO A 94 -16.70 27.88 5.53
C PRO A 94 -15.42 27.21 6.03
N LEU A 95 -14.24 27.76 5.71
CA LEU A 95 -12.95 27.26 6.18
C LEU A 95 -12.66 27.71 7.62
N LEU A 96 -13.08 28.92 7.99
CA LEU A 96 -13.00 29.43 9.37
C LEU A 96 -13.98 28.71 10.31
N LEU A 97 -15.20 28.43 9.82
CA LEU A 97 -16.25 27.75 10.58
C LEU A 97 -16.03 26.24 10.76
N ARG A 98 -15.07 25.64 10.03
CA ARG A 98 -14.68 24.22 10.11
C ARG A 98 -13.42 23.98 10.94
N LEU A 99 -12.84 25.01 11.53
CA LEU A 99 -11.81 24.83 12.56
C LEU A 99 -12.42 24.02 13.71
N PRO A 100 -11.71 23.03 14.28
CA PRO A 100 -12.21 22.24 15.39
C PRO A 100 -12.62 23.18 16.54
N ARG A 101 -13.80 22.93 17.14
CA ARG A 101 -14.25 23.68 18.31
C ARG A 101 -13.15 23.64 19.36
N ILE A 102 -12.64 24.81 19.69
CA ILE A 102 -11.57 25.03 20.67
C ILE A 102 -12.03 24.41 22.00
N PRO A 103 -11.17 23.69 22.73
CA PRO A 103 -11.48 23.31 24.11
C PRO A 103 -11.84 24.56 24.92
N THR A 104 -12.84 24.47 25.79
CA THR A 104 -13.47 25.56 26.53
C THR A 104 -12.55 26.36 27.46
N GLU A 105 -11.27 26.01 27.55
CA GLU A 105 -10.27 26.73 28.32
C GLU A 105 -9.11 27.15 27.41
N PRO A 106 -8.85 28.47 27.26
CA PRO A 106 -7.75 28.95 26.44
C PRO A 106 -6.41 28.47 27.05
N PRO A 107 -5.49 27.92 26.24
CA PRO A 107 -4.13 27.65 26.69
C PRO A 107 -3.51 28.89 27.36
N GLN A 108 -2.95 28.74 28.57
CA GLN A 108 -2.41 29.82 29.42
C GLN A 108 -1.34 30.72 28.73
N HIS A 109 -0.82 30.31 27.59
CA HIS A 109 0.15 31.06 26.77
C HIS A 109 -0.49 32.07 25.80
N LEU A 110 -1.83 32.21 25.81
CA LEU A 110 -2.58 33.12 24.92
C LEU A 110 -3.00 34.43 25.61
N GLU A 111 -2.64 34.65 26.89
CA GLU A 111 -3.01 35.83 27.69
C GLU A 111 -2.43 37.18 27.17
N HIS A 112 -1.56 37.14 26.15
CA HIS A 112 -0.88 38.32 25.59
C HIS A 112 -1.40 38.75 24.22
N LEU A 113 -2.42 38.07 23.68
CA LEU A 113 -2.96 38.38 22.36
C LEU A 113 -3.96 39.53 22.48
N LYS A 114 -3.49 40.74 22.16
CA LYS A 114 -4.23 41.99 22.37
C LYS A 114 -5.35 42.20 21.36
N THR A 115 -5.32 41.47 20.23
CA THR A 115 -6.30 41.58 19.16
C THR A 115 -6.69 40.21 18.60
N GLU A 116 -7.90 40.11 18.05
CA GLU A 116 -8.40 38.93 17.33
C GLU A 116 -7.46 38.53 16.18
N ARG A 117 -6.76 39.52 15.60
CA ARG A 117 -5.75 39.33 14.56
C ARG A 117 -4.48 38.66 15.06
N ASP A 118 -3.93 39.10 16.20
CA ASP A 118 -2.74 38.45 16.79
C ASP A 118 -3.04 36.98 17.12
N PHE A 119 -4.28 36.71 17.55
CA PHE A 119 -4.76 35.36 17.81
C PHE A 119 -4.85 34.51 16.54
N LEU A 120 -5.42 35.05 15.46
CA LEU A 120 -5.49 34.35 14.18
C LEU A 120 -4.09 34.10 13.58
N ASP A 121 -3.20 35.09 13.59
CA ASP A 121 -1.84 34.94 13.07
C ASP A 121 -1.02 33.91 13.87
N THR A 122 -1.16 33.92 15.21
CA THR A 122 -0.50 32.93 16.08
C THR A 122 -1.07 31.53 15.84
N GLY A 123 -2.39 31.39 15.71
CA GLY A 123 -3.07 30.12 15.46
C GLY A 123 -2.71 29.53 14.08
N ILE A 124 -2.69 30.35 13.04
CA ILE A 124 -2.29 29.98 11.68
C ILE A 124 -0.83 29.51 11.66
N THR A 125 0.07 30.25 12.29
CA THR A 125 1.50 29.92 12.36
C THR A 125 1.72 28.58 13.09
N ALA A 126 1.04 28.38 14.23
CA ALA A 126 1.10 27.13 14.98
C ALA A 126 0.55 25.94 14.17
N PHE A 127 -0.59 26.12 13.50
CA PHE A 127 -1.20 25.07 12.68
C PHE A 127 -0.35 24.73 11.45
N ARG A 128 0.25 25.73 10.79
CA ARG A 128 1.21 25.53 9.69
C ARG A 128 2.43 24.72 10.15
N LYS A 129 3.03 25.10 11.27
CA LYS A 129 4.18 24.40 11.84
C LYS A 129 3.84 22.94 12.16
N TRP A 130 2.66 22.69 12.73
CA TRP A 130 2.16 21.34 12.98
C TRP A 130 1.97 20.53 11.69
N LEU A 131 1.34 21.10 10.65
CA LEU A 131 1.15 20.45 9.35
C LEU A 131 2.49 20.10 8.68
N LEU A 132 3.48 20.99 8.73
CA LEU A 132 4.81 20.75 8.16
C LEU A 132 5.57 19.63 8.89
N ILE A 133 5.45 19.55 10.22
CA ILE A 133 6.01 18.44 11.02
C ILE A 133 5.32 17.12 10.67
N LYS A 134 3.99 17.13 10.50
CA LYS A 134 3.25 15.93 10.09
C LYS A 134 3.59 15.49 8.67
N LEU A 135 3.74 16.44 7.75
CA LEU A 135 4.13 16.16 6.38
C LEU A 135 5.53 15.55 6.31
N SER A 136 6.50 16.10 7.06
CA SER A 136 7.87 15.59 7.08
C SER A 136 7.97 14.16 7.60
N GLN A 137 7.09 13.78 8.54
CA GLN A 137 6.97 12.42 9.07
C GLN A 137 6.41 11.42 8.04
N VAL A 138 5.58 11.89 7.09
CA VAL A 138 4.95 11.06 6.06
C VAL A 138 5.81 10.97 4.78
N THR A 139 6.72 11.93 4.56
CA THR A 139 7.53 12.02 3.33
C THR A 139 8.76 11.10 3.24
N ALA A 140 9.08 10.29 4.26
CA ALA A 140 10.20 9.35 4.16
C ALA A 140 9.96 8.25 3.10
N GLU A 141 10.85 8.21 2.10
CA GLU A 141 10.87 7.58 0.75
C GLU A 141 10.89 6.02 0.66
N PRO A 142 10.87 5.37 -0.55
CA PRO A 142 10.55 5.84 -1.93
C PRO A 142 9.76 4.84 -2.84
N GLY A 143 9.36 5.32 -4.03
CA GLY A 143 9.16 4.50 -5.25
C GLY A 143 7.75 3.95 -5.55
N ARG A 144 7.48 3.63 -6.83
CA ARG A 144 6.28 2.85 -7.22
C ARG A 144 6.33 1.53 -6.44
N PRO A 145 5.26 1.15 -5.70
CA PRO A 145 5.29 -0.06 -4.90
C PRO A 145 5.53 -1.22 -5.84
N ARG A 146 6.69 -1.89 -5.73
CA ARG A 146 6.85 -3.20 -6.35
C ARG A 146 5.88 -4.13 -5.63
N ASN A 147 5.17 -4.97 -6.37
CA ASN A 147 4.34 -6.01 -5.78
C ASN A 147 5.25 -7.14 -5.25
N THR A 148 6.00 -6.84 -4.20
CA THR A 148 6.96 -7.77 -3.61
C THR A 148 6.26 -8.99 -3.02
N GLY A 149 5.00 -8.87 -2.62
CA GLY A 149 4.18 -10.00 -2.21
C GLY A 149 4.00 -11.00 -3.34
N LEU A 150 3.59 -10.52 -4.52
CA LEU A 150 3.46 -11.35 -5.71
C LEU A 150 4.81 -11.93 -6.15
N GLN A 151 5.90 -11.16 -6.12
CA GLN A 151 7.24 -11.66 -6.44
C GLN A 151 7.65 -12.81 -5.53
N ARG A 152 7.56 -12.63 -4.20
CA ARG A 152 7.86 -13.67 -3.22
C ARG A 152 6.94 -14.88 -3.36
N PHE A 153 5.67 -14.66 -3.65
CA PHE A 153 4.75 -15.76 -3.97
C PHE A 153 5.24 -16.55 -5.18
N THR A 154 5.58 -15.87 -6.27
CA THR A 154 6.09 -16.51 -7.49
C THR A 154 7.41 -17.25 -7.26
N GLU A 155 8.31 -16.77 -6.38
CA GLU A 155 9.51 -17.50 -5.98
C GLU A 155 9.18 -18.84 -5.33
N TYR A 156 8.21 -18.88 -4.39
CA TYR A 156 7.80 -20.16 -3.79
C TYR A 156 7.11 -21.08 -4.79
N MET A 157 6.38 -20.52 -5.78
CA MET A 157 5.79 -21.33 -6.85
C MET A 157 6.86 -21.91 -7.76
N GLU A 158 7.94 -21.19 -8.00
CA GLU A 158 9.08 -21.69 -8.73
C GLU A 158 9.75 -22.85 -7.98
N MET A 159 9.97 -22.75 -6.66
CA MET A 159 10.49 -23.86 -5.86
C MET A 159 9.59 -25.10 -5.95
N ILE A 160 8.26 -24.95 -5.85
CA ILE A 160 7.35 -26.09 -6.01
C ILE A 160 7.46 -26.66 -7.43
N TRP A 161 7.50 -25.81 -8.45
CA TRP A 161 7.49 -26.24 -9.84
C TRP A 161 8.80 -26.88 -10.30
N ALA A 162 9.94 -26.30 -9.92
CA ALA A 162 11.26 -26.74 -10.32
C ALA A 162 11.80 -27.83 -9.40
N ASP A 163 11.71 -27.66 -8.08
CA ASP A 163 12.34 -28.56 -7.12
C ASP A 163 11.45 -29.75 -6.78
N GLU A 164 10.16 -29.53 -6.52
CA GLU A 164 9.24 -30.61 -6.14
C GLU A 164 8.67 -31.35 -7.35
N LEU A 165 8.36 -30.63 -8.44
CA LEU A 165 7.80 -31.23 -9.66
C LEU A 165 8.82 -31.55 -10.74
N GLY A 166 10.06 -31.07 -10.61
CA GLY A 166 11.14 -31.34 -11.59
C GLY A 166 10.90 -30.73 -12.97
N ARG A 167 10.11 -29.65 -13.07
CA ARG A 167 9.70 -29.03 -14.35
C ARG A 167 10.39 -27.67 -14.56
N PRO A 168 10.75 -27.31 -15.80
CA PRO A 168 11.35 -26.01 -16.06
C PRO A 168 10.35 -24.87 -15.80
N PHE A 169 10.77 -23.88 -15.02
CA PHE A 169 9.97 -22.68 -14.73
C PHE A 169 10.22 -21.61 -15.79
N THR A 170 9.32 -21.54 -16.78
CA THR A 170 9.47 -20.64 -17.94
C THR A 170 8.20 -19.82 -18.16
N VAL A 171 8.36 -18.67 -18.81
CA VAL A 171 7.25 -17.83 -19.28
C VAL A 171 7.54 -17.40 -20.71
N ASP A 172 6.63 -17.71 -21.64
CA ASP A 172 6.69 -17.21 -23.02
C ASP A 172 5.73 -16.03 -23.14
N TYR A 173 6.22 -14.92 -23.69
CA TYR A 173 5.43 -13.71 -23.94
C TYR A 173 5.61 -13.25 -25.39
N HIS A 174 5.75 -14.18 -26.32
CA HIS A 174 5.59 -13.88 -27.73
C HIS A 174 4.14 -14.22 -28.12
N LYS A 175 3.29 -13.18 -28.30
CA LYS A 175 1.87 -13.19 -28.78
C LYS A 175 0.74 -12.97 -27.75
N GLY A 176 0.97 -12.27 -26.64
CA GLY A 176 -0.13 -11.67 -25.84
C GLY A 176 -1.00 -12.65 -25.04
N LYS A 177 -0.63 -13.94 -24.99
CA LYS A 177 -1.13 -14.90 -24.01
C LYS A 177 0.09 -15.59 -23.40
N GLY A 178 0.40 -15.29 -22.15
CA GLY A 178 1.37 -16.08 -21.39
C GLY A 178 0.77 -17.45 -21.16
N THR A 179 1.16 -18.47 -21.91
CA THR A 179 0.55 -19.80 -21.82
C THR A 179 1.63 -20.86 -21.72
N THR A 180 2.47 -20.75 -20.69
CA THR A 180 3.28 -21.89 -20.26
C THR A 180 2.53 -22.62 -19.15
N PRO A 181 2.71 -23.95 -19.00
CA PRO A 181 2.15 -24.68 -17.86
C PRO A 181 2.55 -24.09 -16.50
N ALA A 182 3.75 -23.51 -16.39
CA ALA A 182 4.21 -22.79 -15.21
C ALA A 182 3.41 -21.50 -14.95
N PHE A 183 3.06 -20.75 -15.99
CA PHE A 183 2.19 -19.58 -15.86
C PHE A 183 0.80 -20.00 -15.37
N ASP A 184 0.20 -21.01 -15.99
CA ASP A 184 -1.11 -21.53 -15.58
C ASP A 184 -1.06 -22.01 -14.12
N PHE A 185 0.03 -22.67 -13.72
CA PHE A 185 0.25 -23.08 -12.34
C PHE A 185 0.25 -21.91 -11.36
N VAL A 186 1.05 -20.87 -11.63
CA VAL A 186 1.10 -19.67 -10.76
C VAL A 186 -0.26 -18.99 -10.70
N ARG A 187 -0.95 -18.83 -11.84
CA ARG A 187 -2.29 -18.23 -11.93
C ARG A 187 -3.31 -19.01 -11.11
N ASP A 188 -3.34 -20.33 -11.27
CA ASP A 188 -4.31 -21.17 -10.60
C ASP A 188 -4.02 -21.28 -9.10
N MET A 189 -2.74 -21.22 -8.70
CA MET A 189 -2.33 -21.19 -7.29
C MET A 189 -2.62 -19.86 -6.61
N ILE A 190 -2.51 -18.72 -7.30
CA ILE A 190 -2.76 -17.42 -6.67
C ILE A 190 -4.25 -17.09 -6.58
N SER A 191 -5.06 -17.55 -7.54
CA SER A 191 -6.50 -17.24 -7.67
C SER A 191 -7.32 -17.42 -6.38
N PRO A 192 -7.13 -18.48 -5.55
CA PRO A 192 -7.84 -18.64 -4.27
C PRO A 192 -7.48 -17.62 -3.18
N VAL A 193 -6.36 -16.91 -3.34
CA VAL A 193 -5.85 -15.91 -2.39
C VAL A 193 -6.18 -14.51 -2.87
N ALA A 194 -5.82 -14.22 -4.12
CA ALA A 194 -6.05 -12.95 -4.80
C ALA A 194 -6.07 -13.21 -6.31
N PRO A 195 -6.93 -12.54 -7.09
CA PRO A 195 -6.89 -12.63 -8.54
C PRO A 195 -6.05 -11.48 -9.15
N PRO A 196 -4.72 -11.61 -9.30
CA PRO A 196 -3.91 -10.64 -10.03
C PRO A 196 -4.21 -10.73 -11.52
N THR A 197 -3.87 -9.67 -12.25
CA THR A 197 -3.93 -9.68 -13.71
C THR A 197 -2.83 -10.54 -14.31
N ASP A 198 -3.07 -11.12 -15.50
CA ASP A 198 -2.07 -11.90 -16.23
C ASP A 198 -0.74 -11.14 -16.42
N SER A 199 -0.82 -9.83 -16.64
CA SER A 199 0.36 -8.97 -16.82
C SER A 199 1.21 -8.83 -15.55
N GLU A 200 0.58 -8.86 -14.37
CA GLU A 200 1.27 -8.84 -13.09
C GLU A 200 1.96 -10.17 -12.82
N ILE A 201 1.28 -11.29 -13.11
CA ILE A 201 1.87 -12.64 -13.00
C ILE A 201 3.09 -12.76 -13.92
N VAL A 202 2.97 -12.36 -15.20
CA VAL A 202 4.09 -12.39 -16.16
C VAL A 202 5.26 -11.53 -15.67
N SER A 203 4.98 -10.34 -15.15
CA SER A 203 6.01 -9.44 -14.63
C SER A 203 6.74 -10.04 -13.43
N ALA A 204 6.02 -10.70 -12.52
CA ALA A 204 6.61 -11.39 -11.38
C ALA A 204 7.42 -12.62 -11.82
N MET A 205 6.92 -13.45 -12.73
CA MET A 205 7.65 -14.60 -13.26
C MET A 205 8.94 -14.19 -13.98
N ARG A 206 8.90 -13.13 -14.80
CA ARG A 206 10.09 -12.60 -15.48
C ARG A 206 11.15 -12.12 -14.50
N PHE A 207 10.72 -11.49 -13.42
CA PHE A 207 11.63 -11.04 -12.36
C PHE A 207 12.35 -12.24 -11.74
N VAL A 208 11.58 -13.27 -11.32
CA VAL A 208 12.13 -14.49 -10.71
C VAL A 208 13.07 -15.24 -11.67
N ILE A 209 12.66 -15.43 -12.92
CA ILE A 209 13.50 -16.05 -13.97
C ILE A 209 14.79 -15.26 -14.19
N GLY A 210 14.71 -13.93 -14.18
CA GLY A 210 15.87 -13.05 -14.27
C GLY A 210 16.86 -13.24 -13.12
N GLU A 211 16.37 -13.32 -11.88
CA GLU A 211 17.22 -13.56 -10.70
C GLU A 211 17.83 -14.98 -10.71
N LEU A 212 17.07 -16.00 -11.10
CA LEU A 212 17.57 -17.37 -11.23
C LEU A 212 18.68 -17.50 -12.28
N GLY A 213 18.57 -16.75 -13.39
CA GLY A 213 19.61 -16.68 -14.42
C GLY A 213 20.89 -15.99 -13.96
N THR A 214 20.83 -15.10 -12.95
CA THR A 214 22.00 -14.45 -12.36
C THR A 214 22.71 -15.29 -11.31
N HIS A 215 22.03 -16.24 -10.67
CA HIS A 215 22.61 -17.12 -9.64
C HIS A 215 23.20 -18.44 -10.17
N LYS A 216 22.95 -18.80 -11.44
CA LYS A 216 23.50 -20.00 -12.12
C LYS A 216 24.78 -19.73 -12.94
N LYS A 217 25.50 -18.64 -12.69
CA LYS A 217 26.83 -18.35 -13.27
C LYS A 217 27.90 -18.39 -12.19
#